data_AF-A0A949VSP8-F1
#
_entry.id   AF-A0A949VSP8-F1
#
_cell.length_a   1.000
_cell.length_b   1.000
_cell.length_c   1.000
_cell.angle_alpha   90.00
_cell.angle_beta   90.00
_cell.angle_gamma   90.00
#
_symmetry.space_group_name_H-M   'P 1'
#
loop_
_entity.id
_entity.type
_entity.pdbx_description
1 polymer ?
#
loop_
_entity_poly.entity_id
_entity_poly.type
_entity_poly.pdbx_seq_one_letter_code
_entity_poly.pdbx_strand_id
1 'polypeptide(L)' 'MRQHLILSLILGLLGLMLFVDYTLLKEAYGSGPPYYGRSVNMDKWVDPLPVVIWFDVAVAVIAGGLCWLWLRGQRR' A
#
# COMPACT_ATOMS: atom_id res chain seq x y z
N MET A 1 24.18 12.98 0.25
CA MET A 1 23.89 11.55 0.44
C MET A 1 22.61 11.28 1.22
N ARG A 2 22.45 11.79 2.46
CA ARG A 2 21.26 11.56 3.32
C ARG A 2 19.90 11.89 2.67
N GLN A 3 19.79 12.98 1.91
CA GLN A 3 18.52 13.41 1.30
C GLN A 3 18.03 12.46 0.20
N HIS A 4 18.94 11.94 -0.63
CA HIS A 4 18.59 10.98 -1.66
C HIS A 4 18.14 9.65 -1.06
N LEU A 5 18.75 9.23 0.07
CA LEU A 5 18.30 8.02 0.80
C LEU A 5 16.87 8.16 1.31
N ILE A 6 16.51 9.31 1.91
CA ILE A 6 15.15 9.54 2.40
C ILE A 6 14.15 9.53 1.25
N LEU A 7 14.48 10.18 0.13
CA LEU A 7 13.63 10.20 -1.06
C LEU A 7 13.44 8.78 -1.65
N SER A 8 14.53 8.01 -1.80
CA SER A 8 14.45 6.63 -2.27
C SER A 8 13.61 5.76 -1.35
N LEU A 9 13.67 5.98 -0.03
CA LEU A 9 12.90 5.22 0.95
C LEU A 9 11.41 5.56 0.88
N ILE A 10 11.05 6.83 0.68
CA ILE A 10 9.66 7.26 0.43
C ILE A 10 9.12 6.58 -0.84
N LEU A 11 9.85 6.68 -1.96
CA LEU A 11 9.43 6.07 -3.23
C LEU A 11 9.31 4.55 -3.13
N GLY A 12 10.24 3.90 -2.42
CA GLY A 12 10.18 2.46 -2.17
C GLY A 12 8.96 2.05 -1.34
N LEU A 13 8.62 2.81 -0.29
CA LEU A 13 7.42 2.58 0.53
C LEU A 13 6.14 2.72 -0.28
N LEU A 14 6.02 3.76 -1.11
CA LEU A 14 4.85 3.98 -1.97
C LEU A 14 4.74 2.89 -3.05
N GLY A 15 5.86 2.47 -3.64
CA GLY A 15 5.87 1.37 -4.61
C GLY A 15 5.45 0.04 -4.00
N LEU A 16 5.94 -0.27 -2.78
CA LEU A 16 5.54 -1.46 -2.03
C LEU A 16 4.05 -1.43 -1.71
N MET A 17 3.53 -0.27 -1.27
CA MET A 17 2.13 -0.09 -0.95
C MET A 17 1.24 -0.44 -2.15
N LEU A 18 1.50 0.21 -3.29
CA LEU A 18 0.76 -0.04 -4.54
C LEU A 18 0.82 -1.51 -4.98
N PHE A 19 1.97 -2.16 -4.82
CA PHE A 19 2.12 -3.57 -5.17
C PHE A 19 1.27 -4.49 -4.27
N VAL A 20 1.26 -4.23 -2.96
CA VAL A 20 0.46 -4.99 -1.99
C VAL A 20 -1.02 -4.80 -2.26
N ASP A 21 -1.48 -3.55 -2.44
CA ASP A 21 -2.90 -3.25 -2.71
C ASP A 21 -3.37 -3.90 -4.00
N TYR A 22 -2.57 -3.76 -5.07
CA TYR A 22 -2.87 -4.40 -6.35
C TYR A 22 -3.04 -5.90 -6.19
N THR A 23 -2.13 -6.56 -5.46
CA THR A 23 -2.16 -8.01 -5.26
C THR A 23 -3.40 -8.42 -4.47
N LEU A 24 -3.66 -7.77 -3.32
CA LEU A 24 -4.81 -8.06 -2.47
C LEU A 24 -6.15 -7.83 -3.18
N LEU A 25 -6.29 -6.71 -3.88
CA LEU A 25 -7.51 -6.38 -4.59
C LEU A 25 -7.70 -7.28 -5.80
N LYS A 26 -6.64 -7.64 -6.53
CA LYS A 26 -6.72 -8.58 -7.65
C LYS A 26 -7.08 -9.99 -7.18
N GLU A 27 -6.52 -10.46 -6.08
CA GLU A 27 -6.88 -11.75 -5.50
C GLU A 27 -8.33 -11.77 -4.99
N ALA A 28 -8.81 -10.64 -4.43
CA ALA A 28 -10.18 -10.56 -3.93
C ALA A 28 -11.23 -10.35 -5.03
N TYR A 29 -10.91 -9.59 -6.10
CA TYR A 29 -11.88 -9.07 -7.06
C TYR A 29 -11.55 -9.33 -8.55
N GLY A 30 -10.32 -9.74 -8.88
CA GLY A 30 -9.72 -9.57 -10.22
C GLY A 30 -10.09 -10.58 -11.31
N SER A 31 -11.03 -11.48 -11.07
CA SER A 31 -11.37 -12.56 -12.01
C SER A 31 -12.50 -12.23 -13.00
N GLY A 32 -13.20 -11.10 -12.80
CA GLY A 32 -14.26 -10.61 -13.70
C GLY A 32 -15.52 -11.51 -13.78
N PRO A 33 -16.67 -11.00 -14.26
CA PRO A 33 -17.83 -11.85 -14.54
C PRO A 33 -17.54 -12.84 -15.68
N PRO A 34 -18.02 -14.11 -15.65
CA PRO A 34 -18.86 -14.76 -14.63
C PRO A 34 -18.04 -15.49 -13.55
N TYR A 35 -16.71 -15.41 -13.60
CA TYR A 35 -15.84 -16.11 -12.68
C TYR A 35 -15.59 -15.22 -11.48
N TYR A 36 -16.49 -15.26 -10.51
CA TYR A 36 -16.14 -14.91 -9.14
C TYR A 36 -14.96 -15.81 -8.74
N GLY A 37 -13.79 -15.24 -8.47
CA GLY A 37 -12.60 -15.95 -7.98
C GLY A 37 -12.82 -16.63 -6.62
N ARG A 38 -14.07 -16.75 -6.15
CA ARG A 38 -14.50 -17.51 -4.97
C ARG A 38 -15.78 -18.33 -5.17
N SER A 39 -16.15 -18.78 -6.38
CA SER A 39 -17.34 -19.66 -6.52
C SER A 39 -17.26 -20.96 -5.69
N VAL A 40 -16.07 -21.33 -5.21
CA VAL A 40 -15.86 -22.55 -4.40
C VAL A 40 -15.88 -22.29 -2.88
N ASN A 41 -15.85 -21.03 -2.39
CA ASN A 41 -15.62 -20.75 -0.96
C ASN A 41 -16.04 -19.33 -0.51
N MET A 42 -17.23 -18.85 -0.92
CA MET A 42 -17.73 -17.51 -0.54
C MET A 42 -18.08 -17.38 0.96
N ASP A 43 -18.33 -18.50 1.62
CA ASP A 43 -18.53 -18.60 3.08
C ASP A 43 -17.29 -18.17 3.87
N LYS A 44 -16.10 -18.30 3.28
CA LYS A 44 -14.82 -17.84 3.87
C LYS A 44 -14.35 -16.53 3.25
N TRP A 45 -15.18 -15.89 2.42
CA TRP A 45 -14.81 -14.64 1.78
C TRP A 45 -14.72 -13.55 2.86
N VAL A 46 -13.51 -13.00 3.07
CA VAL A 46 -13.29 -11.80 3.91
C VAL A 46 -13.05 -10.61 3.00
N ASP A 47 -13.61 -9.47 3.39
CA ASP A 47 -13.38 -8.18 2.74
C ASP A 47 -11.90 -7.77 2.92
N PRO A 48 -11.15 -7.55 1.83
CA PRO A 48 -9.77 -7.08 1.93
C PRO A 48 -9.67 -5.61 2.36
N LEU A 49 -10.72 -4.80 2.19
CA LEU A 49 -10.66 -3.34 2.38
C LEU A 49 -10.22 -2.93 3.79
N PRO A 50 -10.69 -3.54 4.89
CA PRO A 50 -10.18 -3.20 6.22
C PRO A 50 -8.67 -3.37 6.34
N VAL A 51 -8.11 -4.44 5.77
CA VAL A 51 -6.65 -4.70 5.82
C VAL A 51 -5.91 -3.67 4.97
N VAL A 52 -6.38 -3.40 3.75
CA VAL A 52 -5.82 -2.40 2.85
C VAL A 52 -5.82 -1.01 3.50
N ILE A 53 -6.95 -0.58 4.07
CA ILE A 53 -7.07 0.74 4.72
C ILE A 53 -6.07 0.89 5.88
N TRP A 54 -5.98 -0.12 6.76
CA TRP A 54 -5.05 -0.04 7.89
C TRP A 54 -3.58 -0.04 7.44
N PHE A 55 -3.27 -0.82 6.41
CA PHE A 55 -1.95 -0.84 5.80
C PHE A 55 -1.61 0.52 5.18
N ASP A 56 -2.52 1.10 4.40
CA ASP A 56 -2.38 2.41 3.77
C ASP A 56 -2.16 3.53 4.78
N VAL A 57 -2.92 3.53 5.88
CA VAL A 57 -2.75 4.49 6.98
C VAL A 57 -1.37 4.37 7.60
N ALA A 58 -0.89 3.14 7.85
CA ALA A 58 0.45 2.92 8.40
C ALA A 58 1.55 3.43 7.45
N VAL A 59 1.44 3.13 6.16
CA VAL A 59 2.38 3.64 5.14
C VAL A 59 2.33 5.16 5.07
N ALA A 60 1.14 5.76 5.07
CA ALA A 60 0.96 7.21 5.02
C ALA A 60 1.60 7.94 6.22
N VAL A 61 1.48 7.38 7.43
CA VAL A 61 2.13 7.93 8.63
C VAL A 61 3.65 7.92 8.49
N ILE A 62 4.22 6.79 8.04
CA ILE A 62 5.67 6.63 7.87
C ILE A 62 6.18 7.56 6.76
N ALA A 63 5.55 7.54 5.58
CA ALA A 63 5.90 8.39 4.46
C ALA A 63 5.77 9.88 4.81
N GLY A 64 4.71 10.27 5.53
CA GLY A 64 4.52 11.63 6.03
C GLY A 64 5.63 12.08 6.97
N GLY A 65 6.04 11.23 7.91
CA GLY A 65 7.18 11.50 8.80
C GLY A 65 8.50 11.67 8.04
N LEU A 66 8.76 10.82 7.06
CA LEU A 66 9.94 10.92 6.19
C LEU A 66 9.93 12.17 5.32
N CYS A 67 8.79 12.52 4.73
CA CYS A 67 8.58 13.76 3.99
C CYS A 67 8.90 14.97 4.88
N TRP A 68 8.41 14.98 6.12
CA TRP A 68 8.69 16.06 7.06
C TRP A 68 10.18 16.17 7.40
N LEU A 69 10.88 15.05 7.62
CA LEU A 69 12.33 15.04 7.85
C LEU A 69 13.11 15.53 6.63
N TRP A 70 12.69 15.12 5.43
CA TRP A 70 13.27 15.55 4.17
C TRP A 70 13.13 17.06 3.97
N LEU A 71 11.93 17.61 4.18
CA LEU A 71 11.64 19.05 4.08
C LEU A 71 12.43 19.86 5.12
N ARG A 72 12.53 19.38 6.36
CA ARG A 72 13.35 20.04 7.40
C ARG A 72 14.82 20.07 7.05
N GLY A 73 15.33 19.03 6.39
CA GLY A 73 16.73 18.94 6.02
C GLY A 73 17.12 19.71 4.76
N GLN A 74 16.16 20.28 4.01
CA GLN A 74 16.42 21.20 2.89
C GLN A 74 16.48 22.67 3.31
N ARG A 75 15.94 23.01 4.48
CA ARG A 75 15.94 24.37 5.04
C ARG A 75 17.22 24.69 5.85
N ARG A 76 18.17 23.76 5.90
CA ARG A 76 19.50 23.92 6.52
C ARG A 76 20.54 23.89 5.42
#